data_AF-A0ABD3V4W4-F1
#
_entry.id   AF-A0ABD3V4W4-F1
#
_cell.length_a   1.000
_cell.length_b   1.000
_cell.length_c   1.000
_cell.angle_alpha   90.00
_cell.angle_beta   90.00
_cell.angle_gamma   90.00
#
_symmetry.space_group_name_H-M   'P 1'
#
loop_
_entity.id
_entity.type
_entity.pdbx_description
1 polymer ?
#
loop_
_entity_poly.entity_id
_entity_poly.type
_entity_poly.pdbx_seq_one_letter_code
_entity_poly.pdbx_strand_id
1 'polypeptide(L)'
;MESTQSYNIFYKRNKAGHVTFASTNWCGVGDVAKNATDYGTSVETDKCCQAHDGCDIYITARETKYGLKNTALYTVSSCECDQKFLDCMVGVTTSNTALLEDKQTAHDFGRIFFNIINPNCLVEDYPIICDDKE
;
A
#
# COMPACT_ATOMS: atom_id res chain seq x y z
N MET A 1 -3.12 -23.79 -20.93
CA MET A 1 -1.89 -23.66 -20.11
C MET A 1 -2.18 -22.59 -19.08
N GLU A 2 -2.69 -22.98 -17.93
CA GLU A 2 -2.76 -22.09 -16.77
C GLU A 2 -1.40 -22.20 -16.08
N SER A 3 -0.59 -21.14 -16.17
CA SER A 3 0.65 -21.08 -15.40
C SER A 3 0.28 -20.80 -13.95
N THR A 4 0.16 -21.85 -13.14
CA THR A 4 0.24 -21.71 -11.68
C THR A 4 1.67 -21.32 -11.32
N GLN A 5 2.00 -20.04 -11.50
CA GLN A 5 3.22 -19.46 -10.97
C GLN A 5 3.05 -19.41 -9.46
N SER A 6 3.71 -20.33 -8.76
CA SER A 6 3.77 -20.36 -7.31
C SER A 6 4.62 -19.17 -6.87
N TYR A 7 3.98 -18.03 -6.57
CA TYR A 7 4.68 -16.91 -5.95
C TYR A 7 5.02 -17.32 -4.51
N ASN A 8 6.29 -17.63 -4.23
CA ASN A 8 6.79 -17.70 -2.87
C ASN A 8 6.85 -16.26 -2.32
N ILE A 9 5.71 -15.72 -1.94
CA ILE A 9 5.65 -14.40 -1.32
C ILE A 9 6.09 -14.56 0.13
N PHE A 10 7.38 -14.39 0.36
CA PHE A 10 7.91 -14.36 1.71
C PHE A 10 7.51 -13.03 2.34
N TYR A 11 6.94 -13.07 3.55
CA TYR A 11 6.63 -11.88 4.35
C TYR A 11 7.46 -11.91 5.62
N LYS A 12 7.89 -10.73 6.09
CA LYS A 12 8.53 -10.55 7.40
C LYS A 12 7.47 -10.19 8.44
N ARG A 13 7.61 -10.68 9.68
CA ARG A 13 6.74 -10.31 10.80
C ARG A 13 7.53 -9.93 12.04
N ASN A 14 7.17 -8.84 12.70
CA ASN A 14 7.78 -8.43 13.98
C ASN A 14 6.90 -8.83 15.19
N LYS A 15 7.41 -8.64 16.41
CA LYS A 15 6.68 -8.95 17.66
C LYS A 15 5.45 -8.07 17.88
N ALA A 16 5.38 -6.89 17.27
CA ALA A 16 4.22 -6.00 17.30
C ALA A 16 3.10 -6.46 16.35
N GLY A 17 3.35 -7.49 15.54
CA GLY A 17 2.38 -8.03 14.60
C GLY A 17 2.38 -7.34 13.23
N HIS A 18 3.29 -6.39 12.98
CA HIS A 18 3.46 -5.80 11.65
C HIS A 18 3.97 -6.85 10.67
N VAL A 19 3.47 -6.78 9.44
CA VAL A 19 3.77 -7.73 8.36
C VAL A 19 4.18 -6.96 7.14
N THR A 20 5.42 -7.13 6.68
CA THR A 20 5.94 -6.47 5.46
C THR A 20 6.36 -7.49 4.42
N PHE A 21 6.34 -7.09 3.15
CA PHE A 21 6.84 -7.89 2.05
C PHE A 21 8.33 -8.21 2.27
N ALA A 22 8.79 -9.42 1.91
CA ALA A 22 10.23 -9.70 1.90
C ALA A 22 10.95 -8.68 1.01
N SER A 23 12.21 -8.38 1.28
CA SER A 23 13.00 -7.26 0.68
C SER A 23 12.60 -5.83 1.06
N THR A 24 11.49 -5.61 1.77
CA THR A 24 11.04 -4.26 2.20
C THR A 24 10.89 -4.17 3.72
N ASN A 25 10.88 -2.94 4.24
CA ASN A 25 10.61 -2.66 5.64
C ASN A 25 9.36 -1.79 5.86
N TRP A 26 8.81 -1.19 4.80
CA TRP A 26 7.65 -0.29 4.83
C TRP A 26 6.44 -0.87 4.10
N CYS A 27 6.63 -1.76 3.11
CA CYS A 27 5.50 -2.27 2.32
C CYS A 27 4.71 -3.36 3.07
N GLY A 28 3.64 -2.99 3.77
CA GLY A 28 2.77 -3.95 4.45
C GLY A 28 1.77 -3.37 5.44
N VAL A 29 1.34 -4.18 6.41
CA VAL A 29 0.47 -3.74 7.51
C VAL A 29 1.36 -3.22 8.64
N GLY A 30 1.45 -1.90 8.72
CA GLY A 30 2.49 -1.20 9.49
C GLY A 30 3.87 -1.44 8.86
N ASP A 31 4.91 -0.99 9.54
CA ASP A 31 6.30 -1.11 9.08
C ASP A 31 7.17 -1.87 10.09
N VAL A 32 8.31 -2.40 9.65
CA VAL A 32 9.34 -3.00 10.51
C VAL A 32 10.61 -2.15 10.55
N ALA A 33 10.54 -0.91 10.07
CA ALA A 33 11.66 0.00 9.97
C ALA A 33 12.05 0.53 11.37
N LYS A 34 13.34 0.61 11.63
CA LYS A 34 13.87 1.17 12.90
C LYS A 34 13.96 2.69 12.88
N ASN A 35 13.98 3.28 11.68
CA ASN A 35 14.05 4.72 11.44
C ASN A 35 13.62 5.04 10.00
N ALA A 36 13.44 6.32 9.68
CA ALA A 36 13.00 6.82 8.38
C ALA A 36 13.92 6.49 7.18
N THR A 37 15.10 5.90 7.40
CA THR A 37 16.00 5.47 6.31
C THR A 37 16.32 3.99 6.37
N ASP A 38 15.67 3.23 7.25
CA ASP A 38 15.83 1.79 7.38
C ASP A 38 15.02 1.08 6.29
N TYR A 39 15.52 1.15 5.07
CA TYR A 39 14.96 0.46 3.93
C TYR A 39 15.48 -0.98 3.84
N GLY A 40 14.68 -1.86 3.23
CA GLY A 40 15.11 -3.18 2.83
C GLY A 40 16.02 -3.17 1.60
N THR A 41 16.21 -4.34 0.97
CA THR A 41 17.03 -4.49 -0.25
C THR A 41 16.35 -3.89 -1.49
N SER A 42 15.01 -3.87 -1.52
CA SER A 42 14.23 -3.18 -2.56
C SER A 42 13.97 -1.73 -2.19
N VAL A 43 15.04 -0.94 -2.11
CA VAL A 43 15.03 0.45 -1.61
C VAL A 43 14.05 1.35 -2.36
N GLU A 44 13.96 1.26 -3.69
CA GLU A 44 13.09 2.15 -4.47
C GLU A 44 11.61 1.79 -4.28
N THR A 45 11.30 0.50 -4.17
CA THR A 45 9.96 0.05 -3.79
C THR A 45 9.59 0.49 -2.37
N ASP A 46 10.54 0.37 -1.44
CA ASP A 46 10.32 0.70 -0.02
C ASP A 46 10.03 2.19 0.18
N LYS A 47 10.71 3.06 -0.59
CA LYS A 47 10.43 4.50 -0.63
C LYS A 47 8.99 4.81 -1.09
N CYS A 48 8.46 4.07 -2.05
CA CYS A 48 7.06 4.23 -2.47
C CYS A 48 6.11 3.93 -1.30
N CYS A 49 6.36 2.86 -0.55
CA CYS A 49 5.54 2.45 0.60
C CYS A 49 5.67 3.43 1.77
N GLN A 50 6.89 3.86 2.10
CA GLN A 50 7.11 4.88 3.11
C GLN A 50 6.37 6.18 2.78
N ALA A 51 6.42 6.63 1.52
CA ALA A 51 5.71 7.84 1.09
C ALA A 51 4.18 7.67 1.20
N HIS A 52 3.66 6.47 0.93
CA HIS A 52 2.24 6.14 1.10
C HIS A 52 1.81 6.09 2.57
N ASP A 53 2.63 5.50 3.44
CA ASP A 53 2.41 5.48 4.91
C ASP A 53 2.37 6.90 5.50
N GLY A 54 3.03 7.86 4.86
CA GLY A 54 3.02 9.28 5.23
C GLY A 54 1.76 10.05 4.82
N CYS A 55 0.70 9.39 4.34
CA CYS A 55 -0.53 10.05 3.93
C CYS A 55 -1.21 10.81 5.09
N ASP A 56 -1.59 12.08 4.88
CA ASP A 56 -2.24 12.89 5.92
C ASP A 56 -3.72 12.49 6.16
N ILE A 57 -4.39 12.03 5.10
CA ILE A 57 -5.81 11.66 5.12
C ILE A 57 -5.92 10.14 5.09
N TYR A 58 -6.18 9.57 6.26
CA TYR A 58 -6.33 8.12 6.43
C TYR A 58 -7.26 7.80 7.60
N ILE A 59 -7.78 6.56 7.61
CA ILE A 59 -8.48 5.92 8.72
C ILE A 59 -7.80 4.57 8.99
N THR A 60 -7.24 4.39 10.18
CA THR A 60 -6.57 3.13 10.55
C THR A 60 -7.56 1.97 10.65
N ALA A 61 -7.04 0.74 10.67
CA ALA A 61 -7.87 -0.45 10.78
C ALA A 61 -8.80 -0.37 12.01
N ARG A 62 -10.10 -0.62 11.80
CA ARG A 62 -11.15 -0.60 12.83
C ARG A 62 -11.47 0.77 13.45
N GLU A 63 -10.84 1.84 13.00
CA GLU A 63 -11.09 3.19 13.49
C GLU A 63 -12.36 3.81 12.88
N THR A 64 -12.96 4.74 13.62
CA THR A 64 -13.98 5.66 13.09
C THR A 64 -13.40 7.07 13.04
N LYS A 65 -13.36 7.68 11.85
CA LYS A 65 -12.83 9.03 11.62
C LYS A 65 -13.58 9.66 10.44
N TYR A 66 -13.70 10.99 10.41
CA TYR A 66 -14.47 11.72 9.39
C TYR A 66 -15.94 11.27 9.24
N GLY A 67 -16.54 10.73 10.31
CA GLY A 67 -17.90 10.16 10.26
C GLY A 67 -18.00 8.81 9.54
N LEU A 68 -16.87 8.24 9.11
CA LEU A 68 -16.77 6.95 8.43
C LEU A 68 -16.13 5.90 9.36
N LYS A 69 -16.57 4.64 9.27
CA LYS A 69 -15.98 3.53 10.01
C LYS A 69 -15.20 2.62 9.07
N ASN A 70 -13.88 2.52 9.27
CA ASN A 70 -13.06 1.56 8.54
C ASN A 70 -13.28 0.14 9.13
N THR A 71 -14.05 -0.68 8.44
CA THR A 71 -14.30 -2.07 8.86
C THR A 71 -13.26 -3.07 8.35
N ALA A 72 -12.24 -2.61 7.63
CA ALA A 72 -11.14 -3.44 7.18
C ALA A 72 -10.11 -3.72 8.30
N LEU A 73 -9.19 -4.65 8.02
CA LEU A 73 -8.03 -4.95 8.86
C LEU A 73 -6.76 -4.21 8.41
N TYR A 74 -6.91 -3.26 7.50
CA TYR A 74 -5.84 -2.43 6.94
C TYR A 74 -6.26 -0.96 6.98
N THR A 75 -5.28 -0.06 6.90
CA THR A 75 -5.50 1.38 6.80
C THR A 75 -6.12 1.73 5.45
N VAL A 76 -7.08 2.63 5.46
CA VAL A 76 -7.68 3.23 4.26
C VAL A 76 -7.15 4.65 4.13
N SER A 77 -6.48 4.96 3.03
CA SER A 77 -5.84 6.25 2.74
C SER A 77 -6.68 7.06 1.73
N SER A 78 -6.28 8.29 1.41
CA SER A 78 -6.93 9.06 0.35
C SER A 78 -6.66 8.48 -1.03
N CYS A 79 -7.60 8.68 -1.96
CA CYS A 79 -7.42 8.26 -3.35
C CYS A 79 -6.25 8.99 -4.01
N GLU A 80 -5.91 10.20 -3.58
CA GLU A 80 -4.71 10.90 -4.04
C GLU A 80 -3.43 10.19 -3.59
N CYS A 81 -3.35 9.75 -2.34
CA CYS A 81 -2.22 8.97 -1.84
C CYS A 81 -2.11 7.63 -2.57
N ASP A 82 -3.22 6.92 -2.76
CA ASP A 82 -3.24 5.64 -3.48
C ASP A 82 -2.86 5.80 -4.95
N GLN A 83 -3.26 6.89 -5.61
CA GLN A 83 -2.86 7.18 -7.00
C GLN A 83 -1.36 7.49 -7.10
N LYS A 84 -0.81 8.33 -6.20
CA LYS A 84 0.64 8.58 -6.14
C LYS A 84 1.42 7.29 -5.88
N PHE A 85 0.86 6.42 -5.04
CA PHE A 85 1.45 5.13 -4.73
C PHE A 85 1.48 4.21 -5.96
N LEU A 86 0.37 4.15 -6.71
CA LEU A 86 0.30 3.42 -7.98
C LEU A 86 1.33 3.93 -8.99
N ASP A 87 1.39 5.24 -9.18
CA ASP A 87 2.31 5.88 -10.11
C ASP A 87 3.78 5.59 -9.73
N CYS A 88 4.09 5.61 -8.43
CA CYS A 88 5.42 5.26 -7.91
C CYS A 88 5.77 3.79 -8.21
N MET A 89 4.85 2.86 -7.93
CA MET A 89 5.05 1.43 -8.20
C MET A 89 5.26 1.13 -9.70
N VAL A 90 4.47 1.76 -10.57
CA VAL A 90 4.63 1.67 -12.03
C VAL A 90 5.96 2.28 -12.47
N GLY A 91 6.33 3.43 -11.89
CA GLY A 91 7.60 4.10 -12.15
C GLY A 91 8.81 3.23 -11.81
N VAL A 92 8.81 2.58 -10.65
CA VAL A 92 9.87 1.63 -10.25
C VAL A 92 9.91 0.43 -11.20
N THR A 93 8.75 -0.16 -11.51
CA THR A 93 8.64 -1.33 -12.39
C THR A 93 9.21 -1.06 -13.80
N THR A 94 8.95 0.13 -14.34
CA THR A 94 9.33 0.53 -15.70
C THR A 94 10.67 1.27 -15.78
N SER A 95 11.27 1.62 -14.65
CA SER A 95 12.52 2.38 -14.60
C SER A 95 13.68 1.65 -15.28
N ASN A 96 14.50 2.37 -16.03
CA ASN A 96 15.72 1.80 -16.63
C ASN A 96 16.90 1.71 -15.64
N THR A 97 16.78 2.36 -14.48
CA THR A 97 17.86 2.47 -13.49
C THR A 97 17.58 1.70 -12.20
N ALA A 98 16.33 1.32 -11.93
CA ALA A 98 15.97 0.50 -10.78
C ALA A 98 16.54 -0.92 -10.90
N LEU A 99 16.90 -1.52 -9.75
CA LEU A 99 17.40 -2.89 -9.71
C LEU A 99 16.28 -3.88 -10.06
N LEU A 100 16.65 -5.07 -10.54
CA LEU A 100 15.66 -6.11 -10.87
C LEU A 100 14.81 -6.50 -9.65
N GLU A 101 15.41 -6.49 -8.46
CA GLU A 101 14.70 -6.79 -7.21
C GLU A 101 13.64 -5.73 -6.88
N ASP A 102 13.95 -4.43 -7.06
CA ASP A 102 12.97 -3.34 -6.92
C ASP A 102 11.82 -3.51 -7.91
N LYS A 103 12.13 -3.78 -9.18
CA LYS A 103 11.11 -3.96 -10.23
C LYS A 103 10.16 -5.10 -9.92
N GLN A 104 10.71 -6.25 -9.52
CA GLN A 104 9.91 -7.43 -9.20
C GLN A 104 9.05 -7.19 -7.96
N THR A 105 9.64 -6.59 -6.92
CA THR A 105 8.94 -6.27 -5.68
C THR A 105 7.83 -5.25 -5.92
N ALA A 106 8.09 -4.18 -6.68
CA ALA A 106 7.09 -3.18 -7.05
C ALA A 106 5.95 -3.78 -7.87
N HIS A 107 6.25 -4.64 -8.85
CA HIS A 107 5.25 -5.33 -9.64
C HIS A 107 4.38 -6.25 -8.78
N ASP A 108 5.00 -7.12 -7.97
CA ASP A 108 4.28 -8.13 -7.20
C ASP A 108 3.48 -7.52 -6.04
N PHE A 109 4.09 -6.61 -5.27
CA PHE A 109 3.41 -5.90 -4.19
C PHE A 109 2.32 -4.97 -4.73
N GLY A 110 2.59 -4.24 -5.84
CA GLY A 110 1.60 -3.42 -6.51
C GLY A 110 0.36 -4.22 -6.92
N ARG A 111 0.53 -5.43 -7.49
CA ARG A 111 -0.60 -6.31 -7.79
C ARG A 111 -1.35 -6.76 -6.54
N ILE A 112 -0.66 -7.07 -5.45
CA ILE A 112 -1.31 -7.44 -4.19
C ILE A 112 -2.16 -6.28 -3.69
N PHE A 113 -1.62 -5.07 -3.65
CA PHE A 113 -2.33 -3.89 -3.15
C PHE A 113 -3.52 -3.52 -4.05
N PHE A 114 -3.28 -3.29 -5.34
CA PHE A 114 -4.28 -2.70 -6.24
C PHE A 114 -5.25 -3.72 -6.84
N ASN A 115 -4.87 -4.99 -6.98
CA ASN A 115 -5.72 -5.98 -7.66
C ASN A 115 -6.28 -7.07 -6.72
N ILE A 116 -5.57 -7.42 -5.65
CA ILE A 116 -5.99 -8.49 -4.73
C ILE A 116 -6.71 -7.91 -3.51
N ILE A 117 -6.07 -6.96 -2.82
CA ILE A 117 -6.67 -6.27 -1.67
C ILE A 117 -7.70 -5.25 -2.17
N ASN A 118 -7.33 -4.47 -3.20
CA ASN A 118 -8.16 -3.45 -3.83
C ASN A 118 -8.91 -2.59 -2.78
N PRO A 119 -8.17 -1.87 -1.91
CA PRO A 119 -8.78 -1.11 -0.84
C PRO A 119 -9.66 0.02 -1.41
N ASN A 120 -10.78 0.30 -0.75
CA ASN A 120 -11.46 1.57 -0.96
C ASN A 120 -10.55 2.71 -0.47
N CYS A 121 -10.64 3.87 -1.10
CA CYS A 121 -9.89 5.06 -0.73
C CYS A 121 -10.84 6.24 -0.41
N LEU A 122 -10.32 7.26 0.27
CA LEU A 122 -11.08 8.42 0.72
C LEU A 122 -10.99 9.55 -0.30
N VAL A 123 -12.12 10.20 -0.58
CA VAL A 123 -12.19 11.44 -1.33
C VAL A 123 -12.90 12.47 -0.47
N GLU A 124 -12.30 13.64 -0.29
CA GLU A 124 -13.02 14.80 0.20
C GLU A 124 -13.81 15.39 -0.98
N ASP A 125 -15.13 15.25 -0.93
CA ASP A 125 -16.03 15.78 -1.96
C ASP A 125 -17.18 16.55 -1.28
N TYR A 126 -17.91 17.34 -2.08
CA TYR A 126 -19.10 18.04 -1.64
C TYR A 126 -20.15 17.05 -1.09
N PRO A 127 -20.99 17.47 -0.13
CA PRO A 127 -22.00 16.58 0.44
C PRO A 127 -22.91 16.06 -0.68
N ILE A 128 -22.96 14.73 -0.82
CA ILE A 128 -23.90 14.07 -1.71
C ILE A 128 -25.30 14.29 -1.11
N ILE A 129 -26.07 15.17 -1.73
CA ILE A 129 -27.48 15.36 -1.39
C ILE A 129 -28.24 14.24 -2.09
N CYS A 130 -28.69 13.25 -1.31
CA CYS A 130 -29.67 12.28 -1.80
C CYS A 130 -31.01 12.98 -1.90
N ASP A 131 -31.50 13.25 -3.11
CA ASP A 131 -32.91 13.59 -3.31
C ASP A 131 -33.73 12.33 -3.09
N ASP A 132 -34.33 12.21 -1.91
CA ASP A 132 -35.37 11.23 -1.65
C ASP A 132 -36.57 11.58 -2.55
N LYS A 133 -36.66 10.97 -3.74
CA LYS A 133 -37.85 11.09 -4.57
C LYS A 133 -39.00 10.35 -3.88
N GLU A 134 -40.00 11.11 -3.44
CA GLU A 134 -41.33 10.64 -3.03
C GLU A 134 -42.04 9.82 -4.12
#